data_AF-A0A9P1EKJ0-F1
#
_entry.id   AF-A0A9P1EKJ0-F1
#
_cell.length_a   1.000
_cell.length_b   1.000
_cell.length_c   1.000
_cell.angle_alpha   90.00
_cell.angle_beta   90.00
_cell.angle_gamma   90.00
#
_symmetry.space_group_name_H-M   'P 1'
#
loop_
_entity.id
_entity.type
_entity.pdbx_description
1 polymer ?
#
loop_
_entity_poly.entity_id
_entity_poly.type
_entity_poly.pdbx_seq_one_letter_code
_entity_poly.pdbx_strand_id
1 'polypeptide(L)'
;MILNPATKSLCDPNTFSGCPLYHTFPNGTTVPRNDTANFPYGAYHYYCAPGNAKGIDIGAKCDPYSNPQAQEIVQLLPHPVWGDYGYPTKQGEGWDGHPRTWNLDVGRLSQNLYFYQDPDAVPVIRNWTSIDLGTEIFNDPYKVAEWSVSDFNVLVPRQT
;
A
#
# COMPACT_ATOMS: atom_id res chain seq x y z
N MET A 1 -5.31 2.70 1.07
CA MET A 1 -5.29 1.85 2.28
C MET A 1 -6.67 1.26 2.48
N ILE A 2 -6.77 -0.02 2.87
CA ILE A 2 -8.06 -0.70 3.05
C ILE A 2 -8.51 -0.55 4.51
N LEU A 3 -9.65 0.08 4.75
CA LEU A 3 -10.13 0.38 6.11
C LEU A 3 -11.07 -0.68 6.69
N ASN A 4 -11.63 -1.56 5.85
CA ASN A 4 -12.56 -2.60 6.30
C ASN A 4 -11.85 -3.51 7.34
N PRO A 5 -12.34 -3.56 8.59
CA PRO A 5 -11.69 -4.31 9.67
C PRO A 5 -11.70 -5.83 9.45
N ALA A 6 -12.59 -6.33 8.58
CA ALA A 6 -12.62 -7.75 8.23
C ALA A 6 -11.48 -8.16 7.29
N THR A 7 -10.87 -7.22 6.56
CA THR A 7 -9.77 -7.51 5.64
C THR A 7 -8.54 -8.00 6.40
N LYS A 8 -7.98 -9.13 5.96
CA LYS A 8 -6.81 -9.76 6.55
C LYS A 8 -5.57 -9.54 5.68
N SER A 9 -4.39 -9.62 6.29
CA SER A 9 -3.15 -9.68 5.52
C SER A 9 -3.13 -10.93 4.67
N LEU A 10 -2.79 -10.80 3.39
CA LEU A 10 -2.34 -11.91 2.55
C LEU A 10 -0.82 -12.01 2.55
N CYS A 11 -0.12 -10.98 3.03
CA CYS A 11 1.32 -11.02 3.32
C CYS A 11 1.56 -11.85 4.58
N ASP A 12 2.19 -13.02 4.41
CA ASP A 12 2.36 -14.03 5.46
C ASP A 12 3.84 -14.43 5.64
N PRO A 13 4.33 -14.63 6.88
CA PRO A 13 5.73 -14.97 7.17
C PRO A 13 6.16 -16.37 6.74
N ASN A 14 5.24 -17.27 6.38
CA ASN A 14 5.57 -18.63 5.96
C ASN A 14 5.63 -18.77 4.43
N THR A 15 4.81 -18.00 3.72
CA THR A 15 4.72 -18.10 2.25
C THR A 15 5.33 -16.92 1.51
N PHE A 16 5.45 -15.75 2.17
CA PHE A 16 5.84 -14.47 1.58
C PHE A 16 4.99 -14.03 0.38
N SER A 17 3.93 -14.78 0.07
CA SER A 17 2.98 -14.46 -0.98
C SER A 17 2.32 -13.14 -0.62
N GLY A 18 2.20 -12.22 -1.57
CA GLY A 18 1.60 -10.92 -1.30
C GLY A 18 2.45 -9.97 -0.42
N CYS A 19 3.71 -10.29 -0.10
CA CYS A 19 4.61 -9.38 0.61
C CYS A 19 5.57 -8.66 -0.35
N PRO A 20 5.80 -7.34 -0.18
CA PRO A 20 6.91 -6.68 -0.85
C PRO A 20 8.26 -7.26 -0.38
N LEU A 21 9.31 -7.09 -1.17
CA LEU A 21 10.63 -7.69 -0.84
C LEU A 21 11.24 -7.10 0.43
N TYR A 22 10.99 -5.81 0.66
CA TYR A 22 11.50 -5.09 1.81
C TYR A 22 10.44 -4.14 2.37
N HIS A 23 10.58 -3.83 3.65
CA HIS A 23 9.90 -2.72 4.29
C HIS A 23 10.94 -1.68 4.73
N THR A 24 10.69 -0.41 4.42
CA THR A 24 11.53 0.70 4.87
C THR A 24 10.80 1.46 5.98
N PHE A 25 11.39 1.45 7.18
CA PHE A 25 10.88 2.19 8.32
C PHE A 25 11.05 3.70 8.15
N PRO A 26 10.31 4.53 8.90
CA PRO A 26 10.39 5.99 8.79
C PRO A 26 11.79 6.60 9.07
N ASN A 27 12.68 5.83 9.72
CA ASN A 27 14.08 6.18 9.98
C ASN A 27 15.05 5.75 8.85
N GLY A 28 14.53 5.20 7.74
CA GLY A 28 15.31 4.71 6.60
C GLY A 28 15.85 3.28 6.73
N THR A 29 15.63 2.62 7.88
CA THR A 29 16.07 1.23 8.07
C THR A 29 15.21 0.32 7.20
N THR A 30 15.86 -0.54 6.41
CA THR A 30 15.19 -1.47 5.50
C THR A 30 15.30 -2.89 6.05
N VAL A 31 14.18 -3.60 6.16
CA VAL A 31 14.14 -5.00 6.58
C VAL A 31 13.62 -5.89 5.44
N PRO A 32 14.31 -7.00 5.13
CA PRO A 32 13.84 -7.95 4.11
C PRO A 32 12.65 -8.76 4.62
N ARG A 33 11.79 -9.18 3.70
CA ARG A 33 10.62 -10.02 4.02
C ARG A 33 10.92 -11.39 4.59
N ASN A 34 12.17 -11.84 4.61
CA ASN A 34 12.57 -13.09 5.26
C ASN A 34 12.99 -12.88 6.73
N ASP A 35 13.12 -11.63 7.19
CA ASP A 35 13.27 -11.30 8.60
C ASP A 35 11.89 -11.36 9.27
N THR A 36 11.50 -12.57 9.66
CA THR A 36 10.20 -12.84 10.28
C THR A 36 10.02 -12.17 11.65
N ALA A 37 11.11 -11.74 12.29
CA ALA A 37 11.06 -11.06 13.57
C ALA A 37 10.70 -9.58 13.43
N ASN A 38 11.16 -8.91 12.36
CA ASN A 38 11.06 -7.45 12.23
C ASN A 38 10.15 -6.99 11.09
N PHE A 39 9.92 -7.80 10.06
CA PHE A 39 9.08 -7.40 8.93
C PHE A 39 7.61 -7.25 9.35
N PRO A 40 6.93 -6.14 9.03
CA PRO A 40 5.57 -5.89 9.49
C PRO A 40 4.52 -6.52 8.57
N TYR A 41 4.40 -7.85 8.57
CA TYR A 41 3.47 -8.59 7.69
C TYR A 41 2.04 -8.07 7.76
N GLY A 42 1.53 -7.79 8.96
CA GLY A 42 0.18 -7.29 9.18
C GLY A 42 -0.11 -5.90 8.62
N ALA A 43 0.91 -5.18 8.14
CA ALA A 43 0.78 -3.86 7.55
C ALA A 43 0.40 -3.89 6.07
N TYR A 44 0.52 -5.05 5.42
CA TYR A 44 0.27 -5.23 4.00
C TYR A 44 -0.92 -6.15 3.80
N HIS A 45 -1.93 -5.71 3.05
CA HIS A 45 -2.93 -6.65 2.56
C HIS A 45 -2.31 -7.51 1.47
N TYR A 46 -1.74 -6.87 0.46
CA TYR A 46 -1.25 -7.55 -0.73
C TYR A 46 -0.24 -6.69 -1.48
N TYR A 47 0.77 -7.35 -2.03
CA TYR A 47 1.73 -6.80 -2.96
C TYR A 47 1.81 -7.72 -4.17
N CYS A 48 1.78 -7.13 -5.36
CA CYS A 48 2.15 -7.84 -6.57
C CYS A 48 2.99 -6.97 -7.49
N ALA A 49 4.02 -7.59 -8.07
CA ALA A 49 4.89 -6.98 -9.06
C ALA A 49 4.18 -6.88 -10.43
N PRO A 50 4.64 -5.98 -11.32
CA PRO A 50 4.19 -5.95 -12.70
C PRO A 50 4.26 -7.31 -13.39
N GLY A 51 3.27 -7.64 -14.23
CA GLY A 51 3.25 -8.93 -14.94
C GLY A 51 4.51 -9.18 -15.80
N ASN A 52 5.12 -8.10 -16.30
CA ASN A 52 6.36 -8.11 -17.09
C ASN A 52 7.64 -8.02 -16.25
N ALA A 53 7.56 -7.98 -14.91
CA ALA A 53 8.73 -7.92 -14.04
C ALA A 53 9.65 -9.13 -14.25
N LYS A 54 10.96 -8.87 -14.20
CA LYS A 54 12.05 -9.83 -14.35
C LYS A 54 12.65 -10.24 -12.99
N GLY A 55 13.16 -11.46 -12.91
CA GLY A 55 13.83 -11.98 -11.72
C GLY A 55 13.03 -13.08 -11.02
N ILE A 56 13.76 -13.95 -10.32
CA ILE A 56 13.22 -15.20 -9.74
C ILE A 56 12.51 -14.94 -8.40
N ASP A 57 12.84 -13.83 -7.72
CA ASP A 57 12.39 -13.56 -6.34
C ASP A 57 11.63 -12.23 -6.21
N ILE A 58 10.78 -11.89 -7.17
CA ILE A 58 10.02 -10.62 -7.18
C ILE A 58 8.69 -10.68 -6.42
N GLY A 59 8.35 -11.84 -5.85
CA GLY A 59 7.05 -12.11 -5.24
C GLY A 59 5.97 -12.48 -6.26
N ALA A 60 4.70 -12.30 -5.88
CA ALA A 60 3.56 -12.56 -6.76
C ALA A 60 3.53 -11.55 -7.92
N LYS A 61 3.22 -12.01 -9.12
CA LYS A 61 2.92 -11.13 -10.27
C LYS A 61 1.44 -10.78 -10.28
N CYS A 62 1.10 -9.53 -10.60
CA CYS A 62 -0.30 -9.14 -10.74
C CYS A 62 -0.96 -9.87 -11.91
N ASP A 63 -2.24 -10.20 -11.77
CA ASP A 63 -3.02 -10.87 -12.81
C ASP A 63 -3.16 -9.97 -14.07
N PRO A 64 -2.78 -10.46 -15.25
CA PRO A 64 -2.83 -9.67 -16.48
C PRO A 64 -4.26 -9.48 -17.02
N TYR A 65 -5.23 -10.30 -16.61
CA TYR A 65 -6.62 -10.16 -17.07
C TYR A 65 -7.31 -8.94 -16.45
N SER A 66 -7.09 -8.74 -15.16
CA SER A 66 -7.61 -7.60 -14.41
C SER A 66 -6.83 -6.32 -14.68
N ASN A 67 -5.55 -6.43 -15.06
CA ASN A 67 -4.66 -5.30 -15.36
C ASN A 67 -3.99 -5.48 -16.74
N PRO A 68 -4.60 -4.97 -17.83
CA PRO A 68 -4.07 -5.12 -19.19
C PRO A 68 -2.75 -4.36 -19.42
N GLN A 69 -2.42 -3.42 -18.55
CA GLN A 69 -1.09 -2.80 -18.47
C GLN A 69 -0.29 -3.44 -17.34
N ALA A 70 1.03 -3.53 -17.51
CA ALA A 70 1.91 -4.06 -16.48
C ALA A 70 1.94 -3.12 -15.25
N GLN A 71 1.00 -3.34 -14.34
CA GLN A 71 0.78 -2.56 -13.14
C GLN A 71 1.36 -3.28 -11.92
N GLU A 72 1.94 -2.49 -11.02
CA GLU A 72 2.31 -2.90 -9.68
C GLU A 72 1.22 -2.48 -8.70
N ILE A 73 0.93 -3.33 -7.70
CA ILE A 73 -0.07 -3.01 -6.67
C ILE A 73 0.55 -3.18 -5.29
N VAL A 74 0.36 -2.16 -4.45
CA VAL A 74 0.66 -2.19 -3.01
C VAL A 74 -0.63 -1.82 -2.25
N GLN A 75 -1.22 -2.79 -1.57
CA GLN A 75 -2.39 -2.60 -0.72
C GLN A 75 -1.97 -2.65 0.75
N LEU A 76 -2.22 -1.56 1.47
CA LEU A 76 -1.86 -1.40 2.88
C LEU A 76 -3.06 -1.63 3.80
N LEU A 77 -2.79 -2.14 4.99
CA LEU A 77 -3.73 -2.27 6.11
C LEU A 77 -3.36 -1.31 7.24
N PRO A 78 -4.33 -0.88 8.08
CA PRO A 78 -4.04 -0.13 9.29
C PRO A 78 -3.03 -0.85 10.19
N HIS A 79 -1.93 -0.18 10.52
CA HIS A 79 -0.83 -0.78 11.30
C HIS A 79 0.05 0.30 11.94
N PRO A 80 0.63 0.07 13.14
CA PRO A 80 1.43 1.08 13.83
C PRO A 80 2.59 1.66 13.03
N VAL A 81 3.19 0.88 12.12
CA VAL A 81 4.30 1.34 11.24
C VAL A 81 3.90 2.47 10.30
N TRP A 82 2.60 2.73 10.12
CA TRP A 82 2.10 3.84 9.31
C TRP A 82 1.81 5.11 10.11
N GLY A 83 1.92 5.06 11.45
CA GLY A 83 1.55 6.15 12.34
C GLY A 83 2.36 7.42 12.13
N ASP A 84 3.65 7.30 11.84
CA ASP A 84 4.54 8.45 11.56
C ASP A 84 4.17 9.20 10.27
N TYR A 85 3.39 8.57 9.38
CA TYR A 85 2.86 9.19 8.17
C TYR A 85 1.41 9.67 8.35
N GLY A 86 0.85 9.52 9.56
CA GLY A 86 -0.51 9.95 9.92
C GLY A 86 -1.63 9.00 9.46
N TYR A 87 -1.30 7.82 8.97
CA TYR A 87 -2.30 6.83 8.52
C TYR A 87 -2.88 6.01 9.69
N PRO A 88 -4.04 5.36 9.48
CA PRO A 88 -4.62 4.41 10.43
C PRO A 88 -3.61 3.41 10.99
N THR A 89 -3.63 3.25 12.31
CA THR A 89 -2.72 2.36 13.05
C THR A 89 -3.40 1.09 13.53
N LYS A 90 -4.75 1.07 13.54
CA LYS A 90 -5.56 -0.06 14.01
C LYS A 90 -6.73 -0.33 13.07
N GLN A 91 -7.07 -1.61 12.91
CA GLN A 91 -8.23 -2.01 12.12
C GLN A 91 -9.51 -1.36 12.65
N GLY A 92 -10.35 -0.86 11.74
CA GLY A 92 -11.61 -0.19 12.07
C GLY A 92 -11.51 1.34 12.28
N GLU A 93 -10.30 1.91 12.38
CA GLU A 93 -10.16 3.37 12.40
C GLU A 93 -10.61 3.96 11.04
N GLY A 94 -11.57 4.89 11.08
CA GLY A 94 -12.14 5.49 9.86
C GLY A 94 -13.14 4.59 9.13
N TRP A 95 -13.50 3.44 9.70
CA TRP A 95 -14.60 2.61 9.21
C TRP A 95 -15.96 3.16 9.66
N ASP A 96 -17.05 2.60 9.13
CA ASP A 96 -18.43 2.99 9.44
C ASP A 96 -18.69 3.12 10.95
N GLY A 97 -19.39 4.20 11.33
CA GLY A 97 -19.62 4.60 12.72
C GLY A 97 -18.43 5.24 13.44
N HIS A 98 -17.26 5.37 12.79
CA HIS A 98 -16.05 5.94 13.37
C HIS A 98 -15.38 7.01 12.47
N PRO A 99 -16.10 8.09 12.11
CA PRO A 99 -15.56 9.13 11.22
C PRO A 99 -14.30 9.76 11.83
N ARG A 100 -13.31 10.02 10.98
CA ARG A 100 -12.04 10.60 11.42
C ARG A 100 -11.40 11.43 10.31
N THR A 101 -10.85 12.57 10.71
CA THR A 101 -9.97 13.39 9.87
C THR A 101 -8.55 12.86 9.98
N TRP A 102 -7.87 12.79 8.83
CA TRP A 102 -6.50 12.33 8.74
C TRP A 102 -5.61 13.39 8.11
N ASN A 103 -4.46 13.63 8.72
CA ASN A 103 -3.37 14.41 8.12
C ASN A 103 -2.35 13.41 7.60
N LEU A 104 -2.33 13.18 6.29
CA LEU A 104 -1.54 12.14 5.67
C LEU A 104 -0.28 12.72 5.03
N ASP A 105 0.89 12.23 5.43
CA ASP A 105 2.14 12.48 4.71
C ASP A 105 2.29 11.45 3.58
N VAL A 106 1.48 11.65 2.54
CA VAL A 106 1.42 10.75 1.37
C VAL A 106 2.77 10.68 0.67
N GLY A 107 3.48 11.80 0.56
CA GLY A 107 4.78 11.88 -0.11
C GLY A 107 5.84 11.05 0.60
N ARG A 108 5.99 11.21 1.92
CA ARG A 108 6.97 10.46 2.70
C ARG A 108 6.64 8.96 2.77
N LEU A 109 5.36 8.59 2.90
CA LEU A 109 4.97 7.18 2.82
C LEU A 109 5.36 6.58 1.46
N SER A 110 4.98 7.23 0.37
CA SER A 110 5.25 6.78 -0.99
C SER A 110 6.74 6.65 -1.31
N GLN A 111 7.61 7.44 -0.68
CA GLN A 111 9.08 7.30 -0.81
C GLN A 111 9.64 6.06 -0.10
N ASN A 112 8.97 5.61 0.95
CA ASN A 112 9.41 4.48 1.78
C ASN A 112 8.75 3.15 1.40
N LEU A 113 7.69 3.18 0.60
CA LEU A 113 7.12 1.97 0.02
C LEU A 113 8.09 1.33 -0.99
N TYR A 114 8.18 0.01 -0.94
CA TYR A 114 8.89 -0.75 -1.96
C TYR A 114 8.10 -0.69 -3.27
N PHE A 115 8.80 -0.31 -4.33
CA PHE A 115 8.32 -0.38 -5.71
C PHE A 115 9.38 -1.07 -6.56
N TYR A 116 8.94 -2.01 -7.37
CA TYR A 116 9.75 -2.83 -8.23
C TYR A 116 10.55 -1.99 -9.24
N GLN A 117 11.74 -2.49 -9.55
CA GLN A 117 12.57 -2.04 -10.65
C GLN A 117 13.33 -3.27 -11.18
N ASP A 118 13.45 -3.37 -12.51
CA ASP A 118 14.25 -4.42 -13.15
C ASP A 118 15.69 -4.40 -12.59
N PRO A 119 16.31 -5.56 -12.28
CA PRO A 119 17.64 -5.64 -11.65
C PRO A 119 18.75 -4.84 -12.34
N ASP A 120 18.67 -4.71 -13.68
CA ASP A 120 19.66 -4.03 -14.51
C ASP A 120 19.15 -2.68 -15.05
N ALA A 121 17.97 -2.23 -14.63
CA ALA A 121 17.45 -0.94 -15.07
C ALA A 121 18.15 0.20 -14.33
N VAL A 122 18.40 1.29 -15.06
CA VAL A 122 18.87 2.56 -14.47
C VAL A 122 17.82 3.07 -13.48
N PRO A 123 18.20 3.55 -12.28
CA PRO A 123 17.28 4.18 -11.34
C PRO A 123 16.40 5.22 -12.01
N VAL A 124 15.08 5.09 -11.78
CA VAL A 124 14.09 6.02 -12.33
C VAL A 124 13.62 6.99 -11.25
N ILE A 125 13.31 8.21 -11.65
CA ILE A 125 12.62 9.17 -10.79
C ILE A 125 11.13 8.89 -10.92
N ARG A 126 10.47 8.58 -9.81
CA ARG A 126 9.02 8.38 -9.77
C ARG A 126 8.33 9.72 -9.53
N ASN A 127 7.38 10.06 -10.41
CA ASN A 127 6.56 11.25 -10.29
C ASN A 127 5.11 10.84 -9.98
N TRP A 128 4.56 11.39 -8.91
CA TRP A 128 3.16 11.22 -8.54
C TRP A 128 2.33 12.28 -9.25
N THR A 129 1.55 11.88 -10.26
CA THR A 129 0.81 12.81 -11.13
C THR A 129 -0.63 13.05 -10.69
N SER A 130 -1.21 12.14 -9.92
CA SER A 130 -2.57 12.22 -9.38
C SER A 130 -2.64 11.68 -7.97
N ILE A 131 -3.68 12.10 -7.25
CA ILE A 131 -4.14 11.47 -6.01
C ILE A 131 -5.60 11.12 -6.26
N ASP A 132 -5.89 9.83 -6.27
CA ASP A 132 -7.24 9.31 -6.47
C ASP A 132 -7.82 8.88 -5.13
N LEU A 133 -9.05 9.30 -4.86
CA LEU A 133 -9.79 8.98 -3.64
C LEU A 133 -11.17 8.47 -4.02
N GLY A 134 -11.52 7.30 -3.49
CA GLY A 134 -12.81 6.69 -3.69
C GLY A 134 -12.87 5.29 -3.10
N THR A 135 -13.98 4.62 -3.32
CA THR A 135 -14.19 3.23 -2.91
C THR A 135 -14.06 2.33 -4.13
N GLU A 136 -13.12 1.38 -4.08
CA GLU A 136 -13.12 0.25 -4.99
C GLU A 136 -14.24 -0.72 -4.55
N ILE A 137 -15.18 -1.03 -5.46
CA ILE A 137 -16.34 -1.86 -5.18
C ILE A 137 -16.29 -3.06 -6.12
N PHE A 138 -16.26 -4.26 -5.55
CA PHE A 138 -16.42 -5.48 -6.34
C PHE A 138 -17.88 -5.62 -6.76
N ASN A 139 -18.10 -5.98 -8.03
CA ASN A 139 -19.45 -6.08 -8.59
C ASN A 139 -20.19 -7.29 -7.97
N ASP A 140 -21.10 -7.00 -7.04
CA ASP A 140 -22.03 -7.97 -6.45
C ASP A 140 -23.45 -7.38 -6.58
N PRO A 141 -24.45 -8.18 -7.04
CA PRO A 141 -25.77 -7.68 -7.42
C PRO A 141 -26.60 -7.02 -6.30
N TYR A 142 -26.14 -7.03 -5.04
CA TYR A 142 -26.91 -6.46 -3.91
C TYR A 142 -26.11 -5.60 -2.93
N LYS A 143 -24.98 -5.02 -3.36
CA LYS A 143 -24.15 -4.16 -2.51
C LYS A 143 -24.40 -2.68 -2.82
N VAL A 144 -24.91 -1.94 -1.83
CA VAL A 144 -24.86 -0.47 -1.81
C VAL A 144 -23.72 -0.07 -0.89
N ALA A 145 -22.81 0.78 -1.39
CA ALA A 145 -21.78 1.41 -0.59
C ALA A 145 -22.07 2.90 -0.48
N GLU A 146 -22.16 3.41 0.74
CA GLU A 146 -22.27 4.83 1.02
C GLU A 146 -20.98 5.31 1.67
N TRP A 147 -20.46 6.44 1.19
CA TRP A 147 -19.29 7.08 1.77
C TRP A 147 -19.38 8.59 1.57
N SER A 148 -18.75 9.32 2.47
CA SER A 148 -18.62 10.77 2.37
C SER A 148 -17.19 11.18 2.68
N VAL A 149 -16.72 12.20 1.99
CA VAL A 149 -15.45 12.89 2.27
C VAL A 149 -15.77 14.38 2.32
N SER A 150 -15.33 15.03 3.38
CA SER A 150 -15.36 16.48 3.54
C SER A 150 -13.95 17.01 3.80
N ASP A 151 -13.77 18.33 3.64
CA ASP A 151 -12.54 19.03 4.05
C ASP A 151 -11.25 18.44 3.43
N PHE A 152 -11.35 17.98 2.17
CA PHE A 152 -10.21 17.41 1.45
C PHE A 152 -9.28 18.51 0.94
N ASN A 153 -8.13 18.67 1.59
CA ASN A 153 -7.09 19.60 1.17
C ASN A 153 -5.81 18.85 0.77
N VAL A 154 -5.23 19.24 -0.37
CA VAL A 154 -3.90 18.77 -0.79
C VAL A 154 -2.90 19.90 -0.55
N LEU A 155 -1.98 19.70 0.38
CA LEU A 155 -0.94 20.65 0.73
C LEU A 155 0.38 20.24 0.09
N VAL A 156 0.92 21.07 -0.80
CA VAL A 156 2.24 20.87 -1.40
C VAL A 156 3.24 21.76 -0.68
N PRO A 157 4.27 21.21 0.00
CA PRO A 157 5.31 22.01 0.63
C PRO A 157 6.02 22.87 -0.41
N ARG A 158 6.39 24.11 -0.04
CA ARG A 158 7.24 24.93 -0.93
C ARG A 158 8.58 24.22 -1.10
N GLN A 159 9.09 24.22 -2.33
CA GLN A 159 10.48 23.85 -2.58
C GLN A 159 11.37 24.86 -1.84
N THR A 160 12.13 24.37 -0.86
CA THR A 160 13.18 25.14 -0.17
C THR A 160 14.48 25.06 -0.94
#